data_AF-A0A935KKJ4-F1
#
_entry.id   AF-A0A935KKJ4-F1
#
_cell.length_a   1.000
_cell.length_b   1.000
_cell.length_c   1.000
_cell.angle_alpha   90.00
_cell.angle_beta   90.00
_cell.angle_gamma   90.00
#
_symmetry.space_group_name_H-M   'P 1'
#
loop_
_entity.id
_entity.type
_entity.pdbx_description
1 polymer ?
#
loop_
_entity_poly.entity_id
_entity_poly.type
_entity_poly.pdbx_seq_one_letter_code
_entity_poly.pdbx_strand_id
1 'polypeptide(L)'
;MGCFFEDINFGADGGLYAELVKNRSFEFPLPMMGWRENRVNYQKGRMLVINRAASSSNPRFARVTINQPEGNYSISNEGYRGIGIQKGAQYNFSIMARQESGNGMKLRIQLLNNAGKEMGNAYPGWFLKRLGHV
;
A
#
# COMPACT_ATOMS: atom_id res chain seq x y z
N MET A 1 -37.27 13.13 11.73
CA MET A 1 -36.22 13.77 12.54
C MET A 1 -34.89 13.41 11.92
N GLY A 2 -34.32 14.35 11.15
CA GLY A 2 -33.06 14.17 10.44
C GLY A 2 -31.90 14.21 11.40
N CYS A 3 -31.00 13.25 11.28
CA CYS A 3 -29.74 13.26 12.00
C CYS A 3 -28.71 13.95 11.11
N PHE A 4 -28.40 15.19 11.46
CA PHE A 4 -27.29 15.95 10.90
C PHE A 4 -26.02 15.51 11.64
N PHE A 5 -24.99 15.07 10.95
CA PHE A 5 -23.67 14.81 11.52
C PHE A 5 -22.64 15.62 10.75
N GLU A 6 -22.22 16.72 11.36
CA GLU A 6 -20.96 17.38 11.04
C GLU A 6 -19.98 16.94 12.14
N ASP A 7 -19.18 15.90 11.87
CA ASP A 7 -18.15 15.42 12.79
C ASP A 7 -16.76 15.60 12.19
N ILE A 8 -15.94 16.25 13.00
CA ILE A 8 -14.63 16.82 12.74
C ILE A 8 -13.58 15.75 13.03
N ASN A 9 -12.77 15.42 12.02
CA ASN A 9 -11.51 14.65 12.08
C ASN A 9 -11.60 13.15 12.47
N PHE A 10 -11.23 12.29 11.51
CA PHE A 10 -10.89 10.85 11.65
C PHE A 10 -12.01 9.79 11.77
N GLY A 11 -13.29 10.15 11.82
CA GLY A 11 -14.39 9.15 11.77
C GLY A 11 -14.52 8.43 10.42
N ALA A 12 -14.22 9.11 9.32
CA ALA A 12 -14.38 8.56 7.96
C ALA A 12 -13.24 7.63 7.54
N ASP A 13 -12.03 7.86 8.03
CA ASP A 13 -10.82 7.14 7.58
C ASP A 13 -10.55 5.84 8.38
N GLY A 14 -11.31 5.56 9.45
CA GLY A 14 -11.19 4.29 10.18
C GLY A 14 -12.39 3.87 11.03
N GLY A 15 -13.48 4.64 11.04
CA GLY A 15 -14.67 4.35 11.85
C GLY A 15 -15.88 3.83 11.05
N LEU A 16 -16.00 4.23 9.78
CA LEU A 16 -17.13 3.83 8.92
C LEU A 16 -16.71 3.03 7.67
N TYR A 17 -15.40 2.97 7.38
CA TYR A 17 -14.84 2.31 6.22
C TYR A 17 -13.85 1.24 6.70
N ALA A 18 -14.07 -0.02 6.31
CA ALA A 18 -13.25 -1.17 6.73
C ALA A 18 -11.84 -1.19 6.10
N GLU A 19 -11.29 -0.02 5.76
CA GLU A 19 -9.94 0.11 5.24
C GLU A 19 -8.92 0.04 6.37
N LEU A 20 -7.99 -0.89 6.24
CA LEU A 20 -6.95 -1.11 7.23
C LEU A 20 -5.65 -0.41 6.84
N VAL A 21 -5.50 -0.02 5.57
CA VAL A 21 -4.31 0.63 5.03
C VAL A 21 -4.48 2.15 5.09
N LYS A 22 -3.70 2.79 5.97
CA LYS A 22 -3.69 4.25 6.05
C LYS A 22 -3.10 4.84 4.77
N ASN A 23 -3.72 5.91 4.24
CA ASN A 23 -3.18 6.67 3.11
C ASN A 23 -2.86 5.75 1.91
N ARG A 24 -3.82 4.88 1.55
CA ARG A 24 -3.69 3.84 0.53
C ARG A 24 -3.30 4.35 -0.88
N SER A 25 -3.59 5.62 -1.18
CA SER A 25 -3.32 6.28 -2.47
C SER A 25 -2.23 7.36 -2.41
N PHE A 26 -1.52 7.52 -1.28
CA PHE A 26 -0.47 8.55 -1.10
C PHE A 26 -0.97 10.01 -1.21
N GLU A 27 -2.25 10.26 -0.94
CA GLU A 27 -2.93 11.55 -1.14
C GLU A 27 -2.72 12.53 0.00
N PHE A 28 -2.24 12.07 1.16
CA PHE A 28 -2.01 12.94 2.31
C PHE A 28 -0.94 14.02 2.00
N PRO A 29 -0.97 15.17 2.71
CA PRO A 29 0.03 16.23 2.55
C PRO A 29 1.46 15.71 2.70
N LEU A 30 1.66 14.81 3.66
CA LEU A 30 2.87 13.99 3.78
C LEU A 30 2.62 12.67 3.03
N PRO A 31 3.15 12.48 1.80
CA PRO A 31 2.71 11.38 0.94
C PRO A 31 3.06 10.00 1.50
N MET A 32 4.15 9.90 2.26
CA MET A 32 4.59 8.68 2.93
C MET A 32 3.94 8.45 4.30
N MET A 33 3.03 9.30 4.75
CA MET A 33 2.38 9.10 6.05
C MET A 33 1.70 7.73 6.10
N GLY A 34 1.96 6.98 7.18
CA GLY A 34 1.50 5.61 7.36
C GLY A 34 2.33 4.54 6.66
N TRP A 35 3.20 4.92 5.71
CA TRP A 35 4.06 4.01 4.97
C TRP A 35 5.51 4.13 5.43
N ARG A 36 6.19 2.98 5.50
CA ARG A 36 7.63 2.91 5.76
C ARG A 36 8.29 2.02 4.74
N GLU A 37 9.42 2.49 4.22
CA GLU A 37 10.31 1.72 3.38
C GLU A 37 11.23 0.86 4.25
N ASN A 38 11.19 -0.45 4.07
CA ASN A 38 12.06 -1.39 4.77
C ASN A 38 13.12 -1.90 3.78
N ARG A 39 14.34 -1.40 3.93
CA ARG A 39 15.49 -1.75 3.09
C ARG A 39 16.72 -1.99 3.94
N VAL A 40 17.58 -2.92 3.52
CA VAL A 40 18.87 -3.17 4.17
C VAL A 40 19.86 -2.04 3.87
N ASN A 41 19.84 -1.50 2.65
CA ASN A 41 20.62 -0.31 2.26
C ASN A 41 19.95 0.40 1.06
N TYR A 42 20.37 1.64 0.79
CA TYR A 42 19.84 2.47 -0.30
C TYR A 42 20.17 1.94 -1.72
N GLN A 43 21.22 1.13 -1.85
CA GLN A 43 21.66 0.61 -3.15
C GLN A 43 20.75 -0.51 -3.66
N LYS A 44 20.06 -1.23 -2.77
CA LYS A 44 19.20 -2.36 -3.13
C LYS A 44 17.85 -1.96 -3.72
N GLY A 45 17.39 -0.74 -3.45
CA GLY A 45 16.16 -0.22 -4.02
C GLY A 45 15.70 1.08 -3.38
N ARG A 46 14.70 1.69 -4.01
CA ARG A 46 14.09 2.93 -3.54
C ARG A 46 12.60 3.00 -3.89
N MET A 47 11.86 3.75 -3.09
CA MET A 47 10.49 4.15 -3.37
C MET A 47 10.43 5.66 -3.54
N LEU A 48 9.70 6.09 -4.56
CA LEU A 48 9.37 7.48 -4.80
C LEU A 48 7.86 7.60 -4.96
N VAL A 49 7.27 8.63 -4.35
CA VAL A 49 5.88 8.99 -4.65
C VAL A 49 5.90 9.95 -5.84
N ILE A 50 5.24 9.55 -6.93
CA ILE A 50 5.17 10.30 -8.18
C ILE A 50 3.80 10.98 -8.27
N ASN A 51 3.79 12.28 -8.57
CA ASN A 51 2.58 13.02 -8.90
C ASN A 51 2.27 12.83 -10.40
N ARG A 52 1.03 12.44 -10.71
CA ARG A 52 0.44 12.48 -12.06
C ARG A 52 -0.10 13.88 -12.32
N ALA A 53 -0.34 14.19 -13.59
CA ALA A 53 -0.98 15.45 -13.98
C ALA A 53 -2.33 15.64 -13.26
N ALA A 54 -2.70 16.90 -13.04
CA ALA A 54 -3.75 17.32 -12.10
C ALA A 54 -5.17 16.78 -12.37
N SER A 55 -5.46 16.22 -13.56
CA SER A 55 -6.79 15.75 -13.95
C SER A 55 -7.05 14.24 -13.72
N SER A 56 -6.13 13.50 -13.09
CA SER A 56 -6.34 12.07 -12.85
C SER A 56 -7.06 11.78 -11.53
N SER A 57 -7.99 10.82 -11.53
CA SER A 57 -8.71 10.33 -10.33
C SER A 57 -7.82 9.65 -9.27
N ASN A 58 -6.53 9.46 -9.56
CA ASN A 58 -5.53 8.97 -8.63
C ASN A 58 -4.22 9.76 -8.87
N PRO A 59 -4.09 10.96 -8.29
CA PRO A 59 -3.04 11.92 -8.63
C PRO A 59 -1.65 11.47 -8.21
N ARG A 60 -1.52 10.42 -7.39
CA ARG A 60 -0.23 9.92 -6.92
C ARG A 60 -0.10 8.42 -7.09
N PHE A 61 1.14 7.94 -7.06
CA PHE A 61 1.43 6.51 -6.93
C PHE A 61 2.85 6.32 -6.42
N ALA A 62 3.07 5.18 -5.76
CA ALA A 62 4.40 4.73 -5.43
C ALA A 62 5.06 4.08 -6.64
N ARG A 63 6.23 4.58 -7.03
CA ARG A 63 7.16 3.89 -7.92
C ARG A 63 8.26 3.26 -7.08
N VAL A 64 8.36 1.94 -7.17
CA VAL A 64 9.41 1.16 -6.52
C VAL A 64 10.42 0.73 -7.57
N THR A 65 11.69 1.00 -7.32
CA THR A 65 12.83 0.51 -8.12
C THR A 65 13.62 -0.47 -7.26
N ILE A 66 13.79 -1.69 -7.78
CA ILE A 66 14.57 -2.75 -7.14
C ILE A 66 15.81 -2.97 -8.00
N ASN A 67 17.00 -2.75 -7.42
CA ASN A 67 18.27 -2.86 -8.15
C ASN A 67 18.91 -4.25 -7.98
N GLN A 68 18.44 -5.05 -7.03
CA GLN A 68 18.92 -6.42 -6.80
C GLN A 68 17.73 -7.37 -6.54
N PRO A 69 17.68 -8.55 -7.17
CA PRO A 69 16.45 -9.32 -7.34
C PRO A 69 15.88 -10.01 -6.09
N GLU A 70 16.47 -9.91 -4.89
CA GLU A 70 16.05 -10.77 -3.77
C GLU A 70 15.88 -10.05 -2.43
N GLY A 71 14.69 -10.27 -1.82
CA GLY A 71 14.38 -10.28 -0.37
C GLY A 71 14.65 -9.04 0.47
N ASN A 72 15.31 -8.04 -0.08
CA ASN A 72 15.93 -6.96 0.69
C ASN A 72 15.18 -5.63 0.62
N TYR A 73 14.01 -5.64 -0.02
CA TYR A 73 13.22 -4.46 -0.25
C TYR A 73 11.74 -4.76 -0.02
N SER A 74 11.12 -4.04 0.90
CA SER A 74 9.67 -4.07 1.11
C SER A 74 9.19 -2.70 1.58
N ILE A 75 7.88 -2.52 1.55
CA ILE A 75 7.20 -1.36 2.14
C ILE A 75 6.15 -1.88 3.11
N SER A 76 5.99 -1.23 4.25
CA SER A 76 5.01 -1.60 5.27
C SER A 76 4.09 -0.43 5.57
N ASN A 77 2.81 -0.71 5.75
CA ASN A 77 1.84 0.26 6.23
C ASN A 77 1.53 0.00 7.71
N GLU A 78 1.49 1.05 8.52
CA GLU A 78 1.22 0.93 9.97
C GLU A 78 -0.29 0.84 10.30
N GLY A 79 -1.16 1.11 9.33
CA GLY A 79 -2.60 1.24 9.53
C GLY A 79 -2.98 2.44 10.39
N TYR A 80 -4.15 2.37 11.02
CA TYR A 80 -4.68 3.42 11.89
C TYR A 80 -4.36 3.11 13.35
N ARG A 81 -3.12 3.43 13.76
CA ARG A 81 -2.55 3.09 15.08
C ARG A 81 -2.36 1.58 15.27
N GLY A 82 -1.95 0.90 14.20
CA GLY A 82 -1.91 -0.55 14.11
C GLY A 82 -3.00 -1.08 13.19
N ILE A 83 -2.94 -2.39 12.93
CA ILE A 83 -3.95 -3.11 12.15
C ILE A 83 -4.54 -4.19 13.05
N GLY A 84 -5.84 -4.07 13.34
CA GLY A 84 -6.58 -5.07 14.10
C GLY A 84 -6.82 -6.33 13.27
N ILE A 85 -6.08 -7.40 13.56
CA ILE A 85 -6.27 -8.71 12.91
C ILE A 85 -6.99 -9.66 13.87
N GLN A 86 -8.11 -10.22 13.41
CA GLN A 86 -8.94 -11.17 14.14
C GLN A 86 -8.71 -12.57 13.62
N LYS A 87 -8.49 -13.52 14.55
CA LYS A 87 -8.33 -14.94 14.21
C LYS A 87 -9.58 -15.45 13.50
N GLY A 88 -9.40 -16.09 12.35
CA GLY A 88 -10.49 -16.68 11.55
C GLY A 88 -11.25 -15.69 10.66
N ALA A 89 -10.93 -14.39 10.71
CA ALA A 89 -11.50 -13.42 9.78
C ALA A 89 -10.81 -13.50 8.41
N GLN A 90 -11.58 -13.24 7.35
CA GLN A 90 -11.07 -13.11 5.99
C GLN A 90 -10.79 -11.64 5.66
N TYR A 91 -9.63 -11.39 5.06
CA TYR A 91 -9.21 -10.05 4.64
C TYR A 91 -9.05 -10.01 3.13
N ASN A 92 -9.59 -8.97 2.50
CA ASN A 92 -9.44 -8.73 1.08
C ASN A 92 -8.36 -7.69 0.85
N PHE A 93 -7.28 -8.09 0.20
CA PHE A 93 -6.23 -7.17 -0.25
C PHE A 93 -6.39 -6.90 -1.74
N SER A 94 -6.31 -5.64 -2.14
CA SER A 94 -6.29 -5.24 -3.55
C SER A 94 -5.25 -4.16 -3.78
N ILE A 95 -4.60 -4.22 -4.94
CA ILE A 95 -3.63 -3.22 -5.38
C ILE A 95 -3.68 -3.07 -6.89
N MET A 96 -3.57 -1.84 -7.36
CA MET A 96 -3.27 -1.55 -8.76
C MET A 96 -1.77 -1.38 -8.91
N ALA A 97 -1.13 -2.29 -9.63
CA ALA A 97 0.30 -2.26 -9.87
C ALA A 97 0.62 -2.46 -11.35
N ARG A 98 1.69 -1.83 -11.82
CA ARG A 98 2.25 -2.04 -13.16
C ARG A 98 3.76 -2.17 -13.03
N GLN A 99 4.33 -3.17 -13.69
CA GLN A 99 5.77 -3.28 -13.87
C GLN A 99 6.18 -2.43 -15.08
N GLU A 100 7.09 -1.48 -14.88
CA GLU A 100 7.57 -0.58 -15.94
C GLU A 100 8.71 -1.21 -16.75
N SER A 101 9.60 -1.95 -16.08
CA SER A 101 10.74 -2.62 -16.69
C SER A 101 11.07 -3.94 -15.98
N GLY A 102 11.81 -4.81 -16.67
CA GLY A 102 12.11 -6.16 -16.21
C GLY A 102 10.98 -7.16 -16.48
N ASN A 103 11.21 -8.43 -16.16
CA ASN A 103 10.25 -9.50 -16.37
C ASN A 103 9.97 -10.25 -15.07
N GLY A 104 8.70 -10.54 -14.80
CA GLY A 104 8.30 -11.52 -13.78
C GLY A 104 8.39 -11.06 -12.32
N MET A 105 8.20 -9.77 -12.03
CA MET A 105 8.14 -9.31 -10.63
C MET A 105 6.98 -10.00 -9.89
N LYS A 106 7.31 -10.73 -8.83
CA LYS A 106 6.32 -11.33 -7.92
C LYS A 106 6.12 -10.41 -6.74
N LEU A 107 4.88 -9.97 -6.54
CA LEU A 107 4.50 -9.27 -5.32
C LEU A 107 4.09 -10.30 -4.27
N ARG A 108 4.56 -10.12 -3.04
CA ARG A 108 4.14 -10.89 -1.88
C ARG A 108 3.62 -9.91 -0.84
N ILE A 109 2.45 -10.20 -0.31
CA ILE A 109 1.81 -9.43 0.76
C ILE A 109 1.89 -10.25 2.02
N GLN A 110 2.25 -9.62 3.13
CA GLN A 110 2.41 -10.26 4.42
C GLN A 110 1.74 -9.43 5.51
N LEU A 111 1.08 -10.11 6.43
CA LEU A 111 0.69 -9.57 7.72
C LEU A 111 1.77 -9.96 8.73
N LEU A 112 2.37 -8.96 9.37
CA LEU A 112 3.42 -9.17 10.37
C LEU A 112 2.88 -8.73 11.73
N ASN A 113 3.24 -9.47 12.78
CA ASN A 113 3.01 -9.01 14.15
C ASN A 113 4.09 -8.00 14.59
N ASN A 114 3.98 -7.51 15.82
CA ASN A 114 4.91 -6.52 16.38
C ASN A 114 6.37 -7.02 16.50
N ALA A 115 6.58 -8.33 16.50
CA ALA A 115 7.92 -8.95 16.47
C ALA A 115 8.45 -9.18 15.05
N GLY A 116 7.74 -8.71 14.02
CA GLY A 116 8.09 -8.95 12.62
C GLY A 116 7.81 -10.37 12.13
N LYS A 117 7.14 -11.21 12.94
CA LYS A 117 6.79 -12.57 12.56
C LYS A 117 5.56 -12.58 11.66
N GLU A 118 5.62 -13.35 10.58
CA GLU A 118 4.51 -13.54 9.66
C GLU A 118 3.31 -14.24 10.32
N MET A 119 2.14 -13.63 10.17
CA MET A 119 0.84 -14.11 10.65
C MET A 119 -0.04 -14.60 9.50
N GLY A 120 0.25 -14.16 8.27
CA GLY A 120 -0.44 -14.56 7.05
C GLY A 120 0.23 -13.95 5.82
N ASN A 121 0.03 -14.55 4.66
CA ASN A 121 0.56 -14.04 3.41
C ASN A 121 -0.40 -14.30 2.24
N ALA A 122 -0.24 -13.51 1.18
CA ALA A 122 -0.94 -13.69 -0.08
C ALA A 122 -0.05 -13.25 -1.25
N TYR A 123 -0.31 -13.84 -2.42
CA TYR A 123 0.25 -13.40 -3.70
C TYR A 123 -0.91 -12.84 -4.51
N PRO A 124 -0.91 -11.52 -4.83
CA PRO A 124 -2.03 -10.94 -5.57
C PRO A 124 -2.15 -11.61 -6.94
N GLY A 125 -3.32 -12.20 -7.19
CA GLY A 125 -3.65 -12.84 -8.46
C GLY A 125 -3.84 -11.80 -9.57
N TRP A 126 -2.92 -11.78 -10.53
CA TRP A 126 -3.04 -11.28 -11.91
C TRP A 126 -3.94 -10.06 -12.12
N PHE A 127 -3.43 -8.87 -11.79
CA PHE A 127 -3.85 -7.59 -12.39
C PHE A 127 -2.65 -6.73 -12.81
N LEU A 128 -1.57 -7.37 -13.28
CA LEU A 128 -0.54 -6.67 -14.05
C LEU A 128 -1.04 -6.50 -15.49
N LYS A 129 -1.82 -5.45 -15.75
CA LYS A 129 -2.29 -5.14 -17.10
C LYS A 129 -1.07 -4.78 -17.96
N ARG A 130 -0.63 -5.71 -18.81
CA ARG A 130 0.35 -5.45 -19.87
C ARG A 130 -0.38 -4.64 -20.94
N LEU A 131 -0.32 -3.30 -20.86
CA LEU A 131 -0.76 -2.46 -21.97
C LEU A 131 0.37 -2.47 -23.01
N GLY A 132 0.04 -3.06 -24.16
CA GLY A 132 0.90 -3.10 -25.33
C GLY A 132 1.25 -1.70 -25.82
N HIS A 133 2.31 -1.68 -26.62
CA HIS A 133 2.87 -0.52 -27.27
C HIS A 133 1.79 0.26 -28.03
N VAL A 134 1.83 1.58 -27.91
CA VAL A 134 1.46 2.51 -28.99
C VAL A 134 2.74 3.24 -29.36
#